data_AF-A0A3M7FQL5-F1
#
_entry.id   AF-A0A3M7FQL5-F1
#
_cell.length_a   1.000
_cell.length_b   1.000
_cell.length_c   1.000
_cell.angle_alpha   90.00
_cell.angle_beta   90.00
_cell.angle_gamma   90.00
#
_symmetry.space_group_name_H-M   'P 1'
#
loop_
_entity.id
_entity.type
_entity.pdbx_description
1 polymer ?
#
loop_
_entity_poly.entity_id
_entity_poly.type
_entity_poly.pdbx_seq_one_letter_code
_entity_poly.pdbx_strand_id
1 'polypeptide(L)'
;MNATERTFATPELLELILAHLLHDVVAPLPQEDPRSIATHESARKLHGLLECSEVNHTWKDCMLGSKFLQRSLFLSPDFISQRSWHYGNEQDRDVHNAMAFPPTSPSRTPLLNNMLQVTFPGYHLRFWRLSPVASGSRHCAYMIIARKDMPKLEERSRTGQGRTLSNMLLSQPPCTELEASIWEERDESKDYRDRTTSLRDPFLSCASGLTIGAVHEKVAAMFREHTDVVAIKLTTV
;
A
#
# COMPACT_ATOMS: atom_id res chain seq x y z
N MET A 1 -25.76 -28.32 12.68
CA MET A 1 -24.47 -27.62 12.53
C MET A 1 -23.35 -28.61 12.77
N ASN A 2 -22.56 -28.93 11.74
CA ASN A 2 -21.47 -29.90 11.84
C ASN A 2 -20.26 -29.29 12.57
N ALA A 3 -19.26 -30.12 12.92
CA ALA A 3 -18.08 -29.66 13.67
C ALA A 3 -17.30 -28.56 12.92
N THR A 4 -17.21 -28.65 11.60
CA THR A 4 -16.54 -27.67 10.74
C THR A 4 -17.23 -26.30 10.76
N GLU A 5 -18.55 -26.28 10.63
CA GLU A 5 -19.38 -25.08 10.71
C GLU A 5 -19.22 -24.41 12.08
N ARG A 6 -19.19 -25.21 13.16
CA ARG A 6 -18.93 -24.70 14.51
C ARG A 6 -17.56 -24.04 14.62
N THR A 7 -16.52 -24.66 14.08
CA THR A 7 -15.16 -24.10 14.08
C THR A 7 -15.12 -22.73 13.39
N PHE A 8 -15.74 -22.60 12.21
CA PHE A 8 -15.80 -21.32 11.49
C PHE A 8 -16.76 -20.29 12.10
N ALA A 9 -17.66 -20.71 12.98
CA ALA A 9 -18.55 -19.82 13.72
C ALA A 9 -17.96 -19.33 15.04
N THR A 10 -16.86 -19.92 15.52
CA THR A 10 -16.13 -19.50 16.71
C THR A 10 -15.07 -18.46 16.32
N PRO A 11 -15.20 -17.18 16.69
CA PRO A 11 -14.31 -16.12 16.23
C PRO A 11 -12.83 -16.35 16.55
N GLU A 12 -12.53 -16.93 17.72
CA GLU A 12 -11.17 -17.18 18.17
C GLU A 12 -10.48 -18.27 17.33
N LEU A 13 -11.22 -19.32 16.97
CA LEU A 13 -10.72 -20.39 16.11
C LEU A 13 -10.59 -19.90 14.67
N LEU A 14 -11.54 -19.08 14.21
CA LEU A 14 -11.48 -18.46 12.90
C LEU A 14 -10.28 -17.51 12.77
N GLU A 15 -10.01 -16.68 13.79
CA GLU A 15 -8.84 -15.80 13.80
C GLU A 15 -7.55 -16.61 13.69
N LEU A 16 -7.43 -17.71 14.43
CA LEU A 16 -6.27 -18.61 14.36
C LEU A 16 -6.10 -19.22 12.97
N ILE A 17 -7.19 -19.63 12.32
CA ILE A 17 -7.16 -20.17 10.95
C ILE A 17 -6.70 -19.10 9.97
N LEU A 18 -7.28 -17.90 10.03
CA LEU A 18 -6.93 -16.79 9.16
C LEU A 18 -5.49 -16.32 9.39
N ALA A 19 -5.03 -16.30 10.63
CA ALA A 19 -3.64 -16.02 10.98
C ALA A 19 -2.68 -17.09 10.46
N HIS A 20 -3.11 -18.35 10.45
CA HIS A 20 -2.31 -19.45 9.89
C HIS A 20 -2.11 -19.32 8.38
N LEU A 21 -3.02 -18.67 7.65
CA LEU A 21 -2.82 -18.34 6.22
C LEU A 21 -1.65 -17.38 5.98
N LEU A 22 -1.14 -16.73 7.03
CA LEU A 22 -0.02 -15.79 6.98
C LEU A 22 1.33 -16.40 7.36
N HIS A 23 1.38 -17.68 7.77
CA HIS A 23 2.58 -18.28 8.38
C HIS A 23 3.84 -18.24 7.49
N ASP A 24 3.65 -18.24 6.17
CA ASP A 24 4.70 -18.27 5.16
C ASP A 24 4.68 -17.01 4.27
N VAL A 25 4.01 -15.95 4.73
CA VAL A 25 4.07 -14.62 4.12
C VAL A 25 5.39 -13.98 4.54
N VAL A 26 6.20 -13.60 3.54
CA VAL A 26 7.49 -12.95 3.76
C VAL A 26 7.34 -11.46 3.47
N ALA A 27 7.83 -10.61 4.37
CA ALA A 27 7.91 -9.18 4.06
C ALA A 27 8.99 -8.97 2.99
N PRO A 28 8.70 -8.18 1.93
CA PRO A 28 9.69 -7.86 0.91
C PRO A 28 10.90 -7.19 1.54
N LEU A 29 12.09 -7.58 1.10
CA LEU A 29 13.30 -6.93 1.56
C LEU A 29 13.36 -5.49 1.01
N PRO A 30 13.98 -4.53 1.72
CA PRO A 30 14.09 -3.12 1.32
C PRO A 30 14.56 -2.81 -0.11
N GLN A 31 15.30 -3.73 -0.72
CA GLN A 31 15.89 -3.58 -2.06
C GLN A 31 15.37 -4.64 -3.04
N GLU A 32 14.42 -5.45 -2.59
CA GLU A 32 13.83 -6.47 -3.43
C GLU A 32 12.94 -5.81 -4.48
N ASP A 33 13.08 -6.24 -5.74
CA ASP A 33 12.11 -5.86 -6.76
C ASP A 33 10.76 -6.35 -6.25
N PRO A 34 9.75 -5.48 -6.11
CA PRO A 34 8.47 -5.93 -5.61
C PRO A 34 7.80 -6.96 -6.55
N ARG A 35 8.28 -7.07 -7.80
CA ARG A 35 7.92 -8.14 -8.76
C ARG A 35 8.72 -9.44 -8.56
N SER A 36 9.56 -9.55 -7.53
CA SER A 36 10.24 -10.80 -7.22
C SER A 36 9.20 -11.90 -6.97
N ILE A 37 9.57 -13.15 -7.26
CA ILE A 37 8.66 -14.30 -7.07
C ILE A 37 8.21 -14.36 -5.61
N ALA A 38 9.12 -14.20 -4.66
CA ALA A 38 8.82 -14.25 -3.23
C ALA A 38 7.87 -13.13 -2.77
N THR A 39 8.11 -11.89 -3.21
CA THR A 39 7.23 -10.75 -2.87
C THR A 39 5.86 -10.91 -3.50
N HIS A 40 5.81 -11.39 -4.74
CA HIS A 40 4.57 -11.57 -5.49
C HIS A 40 3.72 -12.72 -4.93
N GLU A 41 4.32 -13.84 -4.53
CA GLU A 41 3.61 -14.94 -3.85
C GLU A 41 3.05 -14.50 -2.50
N SER A 42 3.83 -13.76 -1.72
CA SER A 42 3.37 -13.18 -0.45
C SER A 42 2.21 -12.22 -0.66
N ALA A 43 2.27 -11.36 -1.68
CA ALA A 43 1.19 -10.46 -2.06
C ALA A 43 -0.09 -11.22 -2.47
N ARG A 44 0.03 -12.35 -3.19
CA ARG A 44 -1.12 -13.20 -3.54
C ARG A 44 -1.79 -13.83 -2.32
N LYS A 45 -1.01 -14.30 -1.35
CA LYS A 45 -1.56 -14.86 -0.11
C LYS A 45 -2.32 -13.82 0.71
N LEU A 46 -1.75 -12.63 0.83
CA LEU A 46 -2.42 -11.51 1.47
C LEU A 46 -3.71 -11.10 0.71
N HIS A 47 -3.70 -11.17 -0.62
CA HIS A 47 -4.91 -10.97 -1.43
C HIS A 47 -5.96 -12.05 -1.16
N GLY A 48 -5.59 -13.33 -1.10
CA GLY A 48 -6.49 -14.41 -0.74
C GLY A 48 -7.06 -14.28 0.69
N LEU A 49 -6.25 -13.81 1.63
CA LEU A 49 -6.75 -13.44 2.97
C LEU A 49 -7.76 -12.29 2.87
N LEU A 50 -7.55 -11.29 2.03
CA LEU A 50 -8.51 -10.21 1.85
C LEU A 50 -9.84 -10.71 1.26
N GLU A 51 -9.83 -11.65 0.32
CA GLU A 51 -11.03 -12.29 -0.23
C GLU A 51 -11.84 -13.04 0.83
N CYS A 52 -11.20 -13.50 1.90
CA CYS A 52 -11.90 -14.12 3.04
C CYS A 52 -12.92 -13.15 3.69
N SER A 53 -12.75 -11.83 3.54
CA SER A 53 -13.71 -10.83 4.01
C SER A 53 -15.04 -10.81 3.23
N GLU A 54 -15.12 -11.52 2.10
CA GLU A 54 -16.33 -11.64 1.30
C GLU A 54 -17.16 -12.89 1.60
N VAL A 55 -16.64 -13.81 2.43
CA VAL A 55 -17.31 -15.09 2.72
C VAL A 55 -18.64 -14.88 3.46
N ASN A 56 -18.60 -14.14 4.57
CA ASN A 56 -19.77 -13.71 5.34
C ASN A 56 -19.39 -12.63 6.37
N HIS A 57 -20.40 -12.11 7.09
CA HIS A 57 -20.19 -11.10 8.12
C HIS A 57 -19.28 -11.57 9.26
N THR A 58 -19.39 -12.81 9.74
CA THR A 58 -18.53 -13.36 10.80
C THR A 58 -17.06 -13.32 10.42
N TRP A 59 -16.73 -13.71 9.18
CA TRP A 59 -15.36 -13.69 8.66
C TRP A 59 -14.82 -12.28 8.53
N LYS A 60 -15.62 -11.38 7.98
CA LYS A 60 -15.29 -9.96 7.89
C LYS A 60 -15.06 -9.34 9.27
N ASP A 61 -15.95 -9.58 10.21
CA ASP A 61 -15.90 -9.01 11.56
C ASP A 61 -14.71 -9.59 12.34
N CYS A 62 -14.38 -10.87 12.15
CA CYS A 62 -13.17 -11.48 12.70
C CYS A 62 -11.90 -10.79 12.17
N MET A 63 -11.80 -10.60 10.85
CA MET A 63 -10.67 -9.89 10.23
C MET A 63 -10.54 -8.44 10.70
N LEU A 64 -11.66 -7.71 10.76
CA LEU A 64 -11.71 -6.32 11.20
C LEU A 64 -11.64 -6.14 12.72
N GLY A 65 -11.82 -7.23 13.49
CA GLY A 65 -11.61 -7.27 14.93
C GLY A 65 -10.16 -7.54 15.31
N SER A 66 -9.46 -8.36 14.52
CA SER A 66 -8.06 -8.71 14.78
C SER A 66 -7.08 -7.60 14.35
N LYS A 67 -6.34 -7.05 15.31
CA LYS A 67 -5.27 -6.08 15.03
C LYS A 67 -4.11 -6.69 14.25
N PHE A 68 -3.85 -7.98 14.46
CA PHE A 68 -2.82 -8.68 13.72
C PHE A 68 -3.19 -8.75 12.23
N LEU A 69 -4.38 -9.26 11.90
CA LEU A 69 -4.84 -9.37 10.51
C LEU A 69 -4.95 -7.98 9.84
N GLN A 70 -5.46 -6.98 10.56
CA GLN A 70 -5.52 -5.60 10.05
C GLN A 70 -4.14 -5.04 9.71
N ARG A 71 -3.12 -5.27 10.53
CA ARG A 71 -1.76 -4.80 10.27
C ARG A 71 -1.14 -5.51 9.08
N SER A 72 -1.29 -6.84 8.98
CA SER A 72 -0.80 -7.61 7.82
C SER A 72 -1.44 -7.17 6.51
N LEU A 73 -2.71 -6.74 6.54
CA LEU A 73 -3.45 -6.23 5.38
C LEU A 73 -3.34 -4.71 5.19
N PHE A 74 -2.44 -4.03 5.90
CA PHE A 74 -2.27 -2.57 5.81
C PHE A 74 -3.54 -1.76 6.13
N LEU A 75 -4.52 -2.34 6.84
CA LEU A 75 -5.75 -1.67 7.27
C LEU A 75 -5.59 -0.89 8.57
N SER A 76 -4.54 -1.21 9.33
CA SER A 76 -4.12 -0.49 10.53
C SER A 76 -2.62 -0.22 10.43
N PRO A 77 -2.15 0.93 10.93
CA PRO A 77 -0.72 1.16 11.07
C PRO A 77 -0.11 0.11 11.99
N ASP A 78 1.10 -0.34 11.63
CA ASP A 78 1.98 -1.04 12.55
C ASP A 78 2.87 0.01 13.24
N PHE A 79 2.79 0.07 14.57
CA PHE A 79 3.25 1.23 15.36
C PHE A 79 4.78 1.32 15.53
N ILE A 80 5.55 0.49 14.81
CA ILE A 80 7.01 0.45 14.97
C ILE A 80 7.71 1.73 14.44
N SER A 81 7.01 2.68 13.82
CA SER A 81 7.56 4.03 13.62
C SER A 81 6.47 5.09 13.55
N GLN A 82 6.36 5.94 14.58
CA GLN A 82 5.58 7.18 14.53
C GLN A 82 6.29 8.30 13.77
N ARG A 83 7.49 8.06 13.22
CA ARG A 83 8.16 9.02 12.35
C ARG A 83 7.78 8.73 10.90
N SER A 84 7.33 9.78 10.22
CA SER A 84 7.32 9.93 8.77
C SER A 84 8.69 9.55 8.18
N TRP A 85 8.80 9.52 6.86
CA TRP A 85 9.96 9.10 6.06
C TRP A 85 11.21 10.00 6.25
N HIS A 86 11.63 10.23 7.50
CA HIS A 86 12.70 11.12 7.90
C HIS A 86 13.67 10.37 8.82
N TYR A 87 14.93 10.40 8.41
CA TYR A 87 16.04 10.05 9.28
C TYR A 87 16.19 11.16 10.33
N GLY A 88 15.79 10.89 11.57
CA GLY A 88 16.02 11.79 12.70
C GLY A 88 16.81 11.04 13.75
N ASN A 89 18.00 11.55 14.07
CA ASN A 89 18.84 11.04 15.13
C ASN A 89 18.15 11.13 16.51
N GLU A 90 18.67 10.27 17.40
CA GLU A 90 18.59 10.27 18.87
C GLU A 90 17.30 9.83 19.57
N GLN A 91 17.49 8.72 20.31
CA GLN A 91 16.87 8.32 21.57
C GLN A 91 15.34 8.15 21.56
N ASP A 92 14.89 6.91 21.42
CA ASP A 92 13.86 6.42 22.34
C ASP A 92 13.92 4.92 22.59
N ARG A 93 13.67 4.58 23.85
CA ARG A 93 13.97 3.32 24.54
C ARG A 93 12.84 2.28 24.39
N ASP A 94 13.27 1.02 24.32
CA ASP A 94 12.66 -0.23 24.78
C ASP A 94 11.14 -0.32 25.12
N VAL A 95 10.45 -1.33 24.54
CA VAL A 95 9.93 -2.55 25.22
C VAL A 95 8.66 -3.14 24.53
N HIS A 96 8.79 -4.44 24.17
CA HIS A 96 7.82 -5.56 24.02
C HIS A 96 6.93 -5.80 22.77
N ASN A 97 7.33 -6.85 22.02
CA ASN A 97 6.62 -8.06 21.53
C ASN A 97 5.25 -7.95 20.83
N ALA A 98 4.94 -8.67 19.76
CA ALA A 98 5.67 -9.64 18.91
C ALA A 98 4.86 -9.86 17.62
N MET A 99 5.53 -10.09 16.49
CA MET A 99 5.29 -11.19 15.53
C MET A 99 6.34 -11.14 14.40
N ALA A 100 7.21 -12.16 14.40
CA ALA A 100 8.01 -12.67 13.28
C ALA A 100 8.75 -11.68 12.34
N PHE A 101 9.52 -10.74 12.88
CA PHE A 101 10.68 -10.17 12.18
C PHE A 101 11.78 -9.95 13.21
N PRO A 102 13.03 -10.42 13.00
CA PRO A 102 14.09 -10.19 13.97
C PRO A 102 14.27 -8.67 14.20
N PRO A 103 14.42 -8.23 15.48
CA PRO A 103 14.64 -6.84 15.80
C PRO A 103 16.11 -6.54 15.59
N THR A 104 16.52 -6.23 14.36
CA THR A 104 17.88 -5.74 14.11
C THR A 104 17.87 -4.52 13.19
N SER A 105 18.10 -3.38 13.84
CA SER A 105 18.53 -2.08 13.32
C SER A 105 17.47 -0.99 13.11
N PRO A 106 17.66 0.23 13.66
CA PRO A 106 16.72 1.37 13.57
C PRO A 106 16.72 2.10 12.21
N SER A 107 17.28 1.50 11.15
CA SER A 107 17.46 2.09 9.81
C SER A 107 16.46 1.58 8.76
N ARG A 108 15.23 1.22 9.17
CA ARG A 108 14.26 0.50 8.32
C ARG A 108 13.74 1.35 7.15
N THR A 109 14.03 0.89 5.94
CA THR A 109 13.26 1.24 4.74
C THR A 109 11.80 0.92 4.98
N PRO A 110 10.86 1.82 4.66
CA PRO A 110 9.44 1.55 4.81
C PRO A 110 9.04 0.30 4.03
N LEU A 111 7.99 -0.36 4.48
CA LEU A 111 7.39 -1.49 3.78
C LEU A 111 6.26 -0.96 2.90
N LEU A 112 6.37 -1.11 1.59
CA LEU A 112 5.26 -0.79 0.68
C LEU A 112 4.22 -1.91 0.74
N ASN A 113 2.96 -1.53 0.56
CA ASN A 113 1.87 -2.47 0.39
C ASN A 113 2.01 -3.21 -0.95
N ASN A 114 2.66 -4.37 -0.91
CA ASN A 114 2.93 -5.19 -2.08
C ASN A 114 1.67 -5.83 -2.68
N MET A 115 0.57 -5.92 -1.93
CA MET A 115 -0.73 -6.40 -2.45
C MET A 115 -1.22 -5.55 -3.63
N LEU A 116 -0.81 -4.28 -3.71
CA LEU A 116 -1.18 -3.39 -4.80
C LEU A 116 -0.73 -3.92 -6.16
N GLN A 117 0.36 -4.69 -6.21
CA GLN A 117 0.83 -5.27 -7.47
C GLN A 117 -0.04 -6.40 -7.99
N VAL A 118 -0.70 -7.13 -7.10
CA VAL A 118 -1.64 -8.19 -7.47
C VAL A 118 -3.03 -7.61 -7.69
N THR A 119 -3.42 -6.62 -6.88
CA THR A 119 -4.73 -5.96 -6.95
C THR A 119 -4.86 -5.03 -8.16
N PHE A 120 -3.78 -4.30 -8.48
CA PHE A 120 -3.70 -3.35 -9.59
C PHE A 120 -2.46 -3.64 -10.45
N PRO A 121 -2.48 -4.68 -11.31
CA PRO A 121 -1.31 -5.11 -12.07
C PRO A 121 -0.73 -4.05 -13.03
N GLY A 122 -1.54 -3.05 -13.42
CA GLY A 122 -1.10 -1.92 -14.24
C GLY A 122 -0.33 -0.86 -13.47
N TYR A 123 -0.30 -0.93 -12.14
CA TYR A 123 0.42 0.04 -11.32
C TYR A 123 1.88 -0.33 -11.22
N HIS A 124 2.74 0.67 -11.35
CA HIS A 124 4.18 0.48 -11.17
C HIS A 124 4.63 1.13 -9.88
N LEU A 125 4.82 0.31 -8.85
CA LEU A 125 5.25 0.71 -7.51
C LEU A 125 6.68 0.24 -7.27
N ARG A 126 7.59 1.15 -6.90
CA ARG A 126 8.99 0.82 -6.61
C ARG A 126 9.62 1.72 -5.56
N PHE A 127 10.58 1.15 -4.84
CA PHE A 127 11.62 1.93 -4.17
C PHE A 127 12.65 2.42 -5.19
N TRP A 128 13.11 3.66 -5.02
CA TRP A 128 14.37 4.10 -5.61
C TRP A 128 15.25 4.67 -4.50
N ARG A 129 16.47 4.14 -4.39
CA ARG A 129 17.47 4.71 -3.50
C ARG A 129 18.33 5.62 -4.34
N LEU A 130 18.08 6.92 -4.25
CA LEU A 130 19.04 7.90 -4.75
C LEU A 130 20.36 7.70 -3.99
N SER A 131 21.50 7.95 -4.66
CA SER A 131 22.82 7.93 -4.03
C SER A 131 22.77 8.64 -2.67
N PRO A 132 23.46 8.12 -1.62
CA PRO A 132 23.51 8.77 -0.31
C PRO A 132 23.88 10.26 -0.38
N VAL A 133 24.69 10.63 -1.37
CA VAL A 133 25.15 12.01 -1.65
C VAL A 133 24.07 12.86 -2.31
N ALA A 134 23.19 12.28 -3.14
CA ALA A 134 22.18 13.01 -3.91
C ALA A 134 20.83 13.16 -3.19
N SER A 135 20.56 12.37 -2.14
CA SER A 135 19.27 12.36 -1.44
C SER A 135 19.35 12.57 0.06
N GLY A 136 20.54 12.82 0.60
CA GLY A 136 20.73 12.94 2.04
C GLY A 136 20.28 11.68 2.81
N SER A 137 20.44 10.50 2.21
CA SER A 137 20.03 9.19 2.76
C SER A 137 18.51 8.98 2.96
N ARG A 138 17.65 9.74 2.28
CA ARG A 138 16.19 9.53 2.32
C ARG A 138 15.79 8.28 1.53
N HIS A 139 14.84 7.51 2.09
CA HIS A 139 14.13 6.49 1.32
C HIS A 139 13.11 7.19 0.44
N CYS A 140 13.06 6.83 -0.84
CA CYS A 140 12.06 7.35 -1.73
C CYS A 140 11.33 6.20 -2.42
N ALA A 141 10.02 6.33 -2.55
CA ALA A 141 9.19 5.43 -3.32
C ALA A 141 8.44 6.22 -4.37
N TYR A 142 8.14 5.57 -5.49
CA TYR A 142 7.24 6.13 -6.47
C TYR A 142 6.21 5.09 -6.94
N MET A 143 5.05 5.60 -7.30
CA MET A 143 3.94 4.85 -7.87
C MET A 143 3.50 5.53 -9.16
N ILE A 144 3.43 4.78 -10.26
CA ILE A 144 2.93 5.28 -11.54
C ILE A 144 1.56 4.64 -11.78
N ILE A 145 0.58 5.48 -12.05
CA ILE A 145 -0.78 5.09 -12.40
C ILE A 145 -1.06 5.64 -13.80
N ALA A 146 -1.35 4.77 -14.75
CA ALA A 146 -1.83 5.18 -16.07
C ALA A 146 -3.37 5.30 -16.07
N ARG A 147 -3.89 6.22 -16.88
CA ARG A 147 -5.33 6.47 -17.01
C ARG A 147 -6.10 5.19 -17.37
N LYS A 148 -5.55 4.38 -18.26
CA LYS A 148 -6.15 3.11 -18.71
C LYS A 148 -6.26 2.06 -17.59
N ASP A 149 -5.38 2.16 -16.59
CA ASP A 149 -5.28 1.22 -15.47
C ASP A 149 -6.07 1.72 -14.25
N MET A 150 -6.68 2.91 -14.35
CA MET A 150 -7.46 3.51 -13.29
C MET A 150 -8.76 2.71 -13.06
N PRO A 151 -8.94 2.08 -11.88
CA PRO A 151 -10.13 1.29 -11.64
C PRO A 151 -11.34 2.20 -11.43
N LYS A 152 -12.53 1.72 -11.84
CA LYS A 152 -13.81 2.37 -11.53
C LYS A 152 -14.16 2.19 -10.05
N LEU A 153 -13.52 2.94 -9.16
CA LEU A 153 -13.62 2.71 -7.72
C LEU A 153 -14.92 3.22 -7.10
N GLU A 154 -15.59 4.21 -7.68
CA GLU A 154 -16.91 4.61 -7.21
C GLU A 154 -17.92 3.46 -7.27
N GLU A 155 -17.73 2.53 -8.21
CA GLU A 155 -18.54 1.31 -8.32
C GLU A 155 -18.08 0.25 -7.31
N ARG A 156 -16.75 0.10 -7.09
CA ARG A 156 -16.19 -0.92 -6.18
C ARG A 156 -16.32 -0.57 -4.70
N SER A 157 -16.20 0.70 -4.32
CA SER A 157 -16.33 1.16 -2.91
C SER A 157 -17.73 0.91 -2.32
N ARG A 158 -18.73 0.66 -3.18
CA ARG A 158 -20.09 0.27 -2.78
C ARG A 158 -20.18 -1.18 -2.30
N THR A 159 -19.17 -2.01 -2.56
CA THR A 159 -19.09 -3.40 -2.09
C THR A 159 -18.25 -3.53 -0.81
N GLY A 160 -18.44 -4.63 -0.09
CA GLY A 160 -17.73 -4.89 1.17
C GLY A 160 -16.20 -4.88 1.02
N GLN A 161 -15.67 -5.59 0.03
CA GLN A 161 -14.23 -5.68 -0.23
C GLN A 161 -13.66 -4.40 -0.83
N GLY A 162 -14.40 -3.71 -1.71
CA GLY A 162 -13.91 -2.45 -2.27
C GLY A 162 -13.78 -1.34 -1.23
N ARG A 163 -14.63 -1.34 -0.19
CA ARG A 163 -14.43 -0.47 0.98
C ARG A 163 -13.17 -0.83 1.76
N THR A 164 -12.90 -2.13 1.96
CA THR A 164 -11.67 -2.59 2.64
C THR A 164 -10.43 -2.18 1.86
N LEU A 165 -10.39 -2.45 0.55
CA LEU A 165 -9.30 -2.04 -0.35
C LEU A 165 -9.03 -0.54 -0.30
N SER A 166 -10.08 0.28 -0.34
CA SER A 166 -9.96 1.74 -0.32
C SER A 166 -9.35 2.28 0.98
N ASN A 167 -9.47 1.53 2.08
CA ASN A 167 -8.94 1.90 3.40
C ASN A 167 -7.52 1.38 3.66
N MET A 168 -6.97 0.55 2.78
CA MET A 168 -5.60 0.06 2.94
C MET A 168 -4.60 1.20 2.79
N LEU A 169 -3.59 1.24 3.66
CA LEU A 169 -2.46 2.14 3.61
C LEU A 169 -1.50 1.76 2.47
N LEU A 170 -0.80 2.75 1.93
CA LEU A 170 0.25 2.54 0.92
C LEU A 170 1.53 1.90 1.48
N SER A 171 1.82 2.15 2.75
CA SER A 171 3.05 1.70 3.39
C SER A 171 2.93 1.58 4.90
N GLN A 172 3.90 0.89 5.49
CA GLN A 172 4.16 0.83 6.92
C GLN A 172 5.63 1.22 7.19
N PRO A 173 5.92 2.28 7.96
CA PRO A 173 4.97 3.21 8.56
C PRO A 173 4.14 3.97 7.51
N PRO A 174 2.99 4.57 7.90
CA PRO A 174 2.10 5.22 6.96
C PRO A 174 2.78 6.37 6.20
N CYS A 175 2.70 6.35 4.87
CA CYS A 175 3.12 7.46 4.02
C CYS A 175 2.10 8.60 4.17
N THR A 176 2.52 9.75 4.65
CA THR A 176 1.60 10.87 4.92
C THR A 176 1.51 11.86 3.77
N GLU A 177 2.48 11.87 2.85
CA GLU A 177 2.55 12.85 1.76
C GLU A 177 3.17 12.27 0.48
N LEU A 178 2.58 12.64 -0.66
CA LEU A 178 3.08 12.34 -2.00
C LEU A 178 2.97 13.59 -2.89
N GLU A 179 3.92 13.74 -3.79
CA GLU A 179 3.89 14.72 -4.88
C GLU A 179 3.60 14.03 -6.21
N ALA A 180 2.61 14.54 -6.92
CA ALA A 180 2.20 14.07 -8.24
C ALA A 180 2.91 14.86 -9.35
N SER A 181 3.38 14.13 -10.35
CA SER A 181 3.98 14.68 -11.57
C SER A 181 3.45 13.94 -12.80
N ILE A 182 3.44 14.62 -13.95
CA ILE A 182 3.05 13.98 -15.22
C ILE A 182 4.11 12.96 -15.59
N TRP A 183 3.70 11.72 -15.85
CA TRP A 183 4.56 10.67 -16.36
C TRP A 183 4.25 10.43 -17.83
N GLU A 184 5.09 10.97 -18.70
CA GLU A 184 5.05 10.70 -20.13
C GLU A 184 6.42 10.20 -20.57
N GLU A 185 6.45 9.07 -21.27
CA GLU A 185 7.62 8.68 -22.06
C GLU A 185 7.61 9.56 -23.31
N ARG A 186 8.27 10.72 -23.23
CA ARG A 186 8.22 11.73 -24.29
C ARG A 186 9.11 11.30 -25.44
N ASP A 187 8.48 11.16 -26.60
CA ASP A 187 9.17 11.08 -27.88
C ASP A 187 9.75 12.47 -28.21
N GLU A 188 11.08 12.59 -28.23
CA GLU A 188 11.84 13.83 -28.49
C GLU A 188 11.52 14.44 -29.86
N SER A 189 10.89 13.70 -30.78
CA SER A 189 10.59 14.14 -32.14
C SER A 189 9.26 14.90 -32.31
N LYS A 190 8.43 15.02 -31.26
CA LYS A 190 7.10 15.66 -31.34
C LYS A 190 7.06 17.02 -30.66
N ASP A 191 6.41 17.98 -31.31
CA ASP A 191 6.14 19.30 -30.75
C ASP A 191 4.87 19.24 -29.88
N TYR A 192 5.00 19.50 -28.57
CA TYR A 192 3.95 19.32 -27.56
C TYR A 192 3.38 20.66 -27.05
N ARG A 193 3.43 21.73 -27.85
CA ARG A 193 3.10 23.11 -27.44
C ARG A 193 1.74 23.30 -26.74
N ASP A 194 0.74 22.49 -27.10
CA ASP A 194 -0.62 22.61 -26.56
C ASP A 194 -0.96 21.59 -25.45
N ARG A 195 0.05 20.87 -24.92
CA ARG A 195 -0.16 19.87 -23.85
C ARG A 195 -0.04 20.46 -22.45
N THR A 196 -0.72 19.81 -21.51
CA THR A 196 -0.57 20.04 -20.08
C THR A 196 0.90 19.78 -19.67
N THR A 197 1.55 20.80 -19.11
CA THR A 197 2.95 20.71 -18.66
C THR A 197 3.10 20.56 -17.16
N SER A 198 2.05 20.86 -16.38
CA SER A 198 2.04 20.74 -14.93
C SER A 198 0.64 20.39 -14.41
N LEU A 199 0.60 19.70 -13.27
CA LEU A 199 -0.65 19.37 -12.58
C LEU A 199 -1.01 20.52 -11.62
N ARG A 200 -2.29 20.86 -11.54
CA ARG A 200 -2.79 21.75 -10.49
C ARG A 200 -2.85 20.98 -9.16
N ASP A 201 -2.37 21.62 -8.08
CA ASP A 201 -2.36 21.04 -6.73
C ASP A 201 -1.76 19.62 -6.65
N PRO A 202 -0.44 19.47 -6.94
CA PRO A 202 0.20 18.17 -7.11
C PRO A 202 0.36 17.39 -5.81
N PHE A 203 0.11 17.98 -4.65
CA PHE A 203 0.35 17.35 -3.36
C PHE A 203 -0.87 16.56 -2.87
N LEU A 204 -0.60 15.40 -2.28
CA LEU A 204 -1.56 14.58 -1.55
C LEU A 204 -1.04 14.45 -0.13
N SER A 205 -1.82 14.87 0.86
CA SER A 205 -1.43 14.79 2.26
C SER A 205 -2.55 14.22 3.13
N CYS A 206 -2.17 13.37 4.08
CA CYS A 206 -3.07 12.78 5.07
C CYS A 206 -2.27 12.46 6.35
N ALA A 207 -2.63 13.12 7.46
CA ALA A 207 -1.90 12.98 8.72
C ALA A 207 -1.91 11.54 9.29
N SER A 208 -3.00 10.79 9.07
CA SER A 208 -3.11 9.39 9.51
C SER A 208 -2.46 8.39 8.53
N GLY A 209 -1.97 8.86 7.39
CA GLY A 209 -1.46 8.04 6.30
C GLY A 209 -2.38 8.01 5.09
N LEU A 210 -1.78 8.00 3.91
CA LEU A 210 -2.42 7.92 2.62
C LEU A 210 -2.90 6.49 2.37
N THR A 211 -4.18 6.38 2.02
CA THR A 211 -4.83 5.14 1.63
C THR A 211 -4.94 5.03 0.12
N ILE A 212 -5.25 3.83 -0.36
CA ILE A 212 -5.53 3.57 -1.78
C ILE A 212 -6.70 4.42 -2.28
N GLY A 213 -7.76 4.55 -1.48
CA GLY A 213 -8.91 5.38 -1.81
C GLY A 213 -8.53 6.85 -2.00
N ALA A 214 -7.75 7.41 -1.07
CA ALA A 214 -7.34 8.81 -1.13
C ALA A 214 -6.45 9.11 -2.35
N VAL A 215 -5.48 8.21 -2.64
CA VAL A 215 -4.66 8.34 -3.84
C VAL A 215 -5.51 8.30 -5.09
N HIS A 216 -6.41 7.32 -5.16
CA HIS A 216 -7.20 7.13 -6.36
C HIS A 216 -8.14 8.28 -6.64
N GLU A 217 -8.80 8.82 -5.61
CA GLU A 217 -9.69 9.97 -5.74
C GLU A 217 -8.94 11.18 -6.32
N LYS A 218 -7.76 11.48 -5.78
CA LYS A 218 -6.93 12.59 -6.27
C LYS A 218 -6.47 12.35 -7.71
N VAL A 219 -5.93 11.17 -8.02
CA VAL A 219 -5.45 10.84 -9.37
C VAL A 219 -6.59 10.86 -10.39
N ALA A 220 -7.79 10.40 -10.02
CA ALA A 220 -8.98 10.52 -10.85
C ALA A 220 -9.38 11.97 -11.11
N ALA A 221 -9.27 12.85 -10.10
CA ALA A 221 -9.52 14.28 -10.28
C ALA A 221 -8.51 14.91 -11.27
N MET A 222 -7.22 14.60 -11.12
CA MET A 222 -6.18 15.08 -12.04
C MET A 222 -6.42 14.61 -13.48
N PHE A 223 -6.82 13.35 -13.69
CA PHE A 223 -7.16 12.85 -15.01
C PHE A 223 -8.41 13.50 -15.60
N ARG A 224 -9.40 13.85 -14.79
CA ARG A 224 -10.59 14.58 -15.25
C ARG A 224 -10.27 16.01 -15.66
N GLU A 225 -9.39 16.68 -14.91
CA GLU A 225 -8.95 18.04 -15.20
C GLU A 225 -8.05 18.11 -16.44
N HIS A 226 -7.15 17.15 -16.61
CA HIS A 226 -6.17 17.13 -17.68
C HIS A 226 -6.38 15.92 -18.60
N THR A 227 -7.27 16.03 -19.59
CA THR A 227 -7.69 14.90 -20.44
C THR A 227 -6.58 14.32 -21.32
N ASP A 228 -5.57 15.13 -21.63
CA ASP A 228 -4.39 14.75 -22.43
C ASP A 228 -3.35 13.95 -21.63
N VAL A 229 -3.38 14.01 -20.29
CA VAL A 229 -2.44 13.30 -19.43
C VAL A 229 -2.76 11.80 -19.40
N VAL A 230 -1.79 10.98 -19.77
CA VAL A 230 -1.93 9.51 -19.88
C VAL A 230 -1.48 8.75 -18.65
N ALA A 231 -0.54 9.29 -17.86
CA ALA A 231 -0.09 8.70 -16.61
C ALA A 231 0.42 9.75 -15.63
N ILE A 232 0.31 9.43 -14.34
CA ILE A 232 0.73 10.26 -13.22
C ILE A 232 1.71 9.45 -12.38
N LYS A 233 2.87 10.05 -12.07
CA LYS A 233 3.86 9.53 -11.13
C LYS A 233 3.71 10.24 -9.80
N LEU A 234 3.45 9.47 -8.76
CA LEU A 234 3.42 9.90 -7.36
C LEU A 234 4.76 9.56 -6.73
N THR A 235 5.38 10.51 -6.05
CA THR A 235 6.68 10.34 -5.39
C THR A 235 6.59 10.78 -3.94
N THR A 236 7.23 10.06 -3.02
CA THR A 236 7.36 10.49 -1.61
C THR A 236 8.17 11.77 -1.48
N VAL A 237 7.73 12.66 -0.59
CA VAL A 237 8.37 13.96 -0.27
C VAL A 237 9.32 13.85 0.94
#